data_AF-A0A7J9YY80-F1
#
_entry.id   AF-A0A7J9YY80-F1
#
_cell.length_a   1.000
_cell.length_b   1.000
_cell.length_c   1.000
_cell.angle_alpha   90.00
_cell.angle_beta   90.00
_cell.angle_gamma   90.00
#
_symmetry.space_group_name_H-M   'P 1'
#
loop_
_entity.id
_entity.type
_entity.pdbx_description
1 polymer ?
#
loop_
_entity_poly.entity_id
_entity_poly.type
_entity_poly.pdbx_seq_one_letter_code
_entity_poly.pdbx_strand_id
1 'polypeptide(L)'
;MIVRAQIVDLDALWKTVVAAMAAGVGITLAFSVALLGWVRATDSTRERPGLATAAWAAVCVIGLLALAAAVVVGLIVMTDK
;
A
#
# COMPACT_ATOMS: atom_id res chain seq x y z
N MET A 1 -8.70 -45.38 -16.56
CA MET A 1 -9.17 -43.99 -16.71
C MET A 1 -9.39 -43.43 -15.30
N ILE A 2 -8.36 -42.86 -14.69
CA ILE A 2 -8.45 -42.19 -13.38
C ILE A 2 -7.78 -40.84 -13.58
N VAL A 3 -8.59 -39.81 -13.85
CA VAL A 3 -8.15 -38.42 -13.78
C VAL A 3 -7.95 -38.13 -12.29
N ARG A 4 -6.69 -38.10 -11.82
CA ARG A 4 -6.38 -37.47 -10.55
C ARG A 4 -6.67 -35.99 -10.74
N ALA A 5 -7.85 -35.55 -10.30
CA ALA A 5 -8.09 -34.13 -10.11
C ALA A 5 -6.95 -33.60 -9.23
N GLN A 6 -6.13 -32.67 -9.74
CA GLN A 6 -5.27 -31.88 -8.87
C GLN A 6 -6.21 -31.04 -8.01
N ILE A 7 -6.55 -31.57 -6.83
CA ILE A 7 -7.39 -30.91 -5.84
C ILE A 7 -6.68 -29.65 -5.31
N VAL A 8 -5.34 -29.60 -5.41
CA VAL A 8 -4.51 -28.48 -4.99
C VAL A 8 -3.49 -28.14 -6.08
N ASP A 9 -3.57 -26.90 -6.58
CA ASP A 9 -2.52 -26.29 -7.38
C ASP A 9 -1.55 -25.55 -6.44
N LEU A 10 -0.45 -26.22 -6.10
CA LEU A 10 0.58 -25.68 -5.21
C LEU A 10 1.30 -24.47 -5.82
N ASP A 11 1.42 -24.39 -7.15
CA ASP A 11 2.09 -23.28 -7.82
C ASP A 11 1.24 -22.01 -7.75
N ALA A 12 -0.06 -22.14 -8.03
CA ALA A 12 -1.02 -21.05 -7.84
C ALA A 12 -1.07 -20.58 -6.38
N LEU A 13 -1.08 -21.51 -5.42
CA LEU A 13 -1.11 -21.20 -3.99
C LEU A 13 0.15 -20.45 -3.53
N TRP A 14 1.32 -20.85 -4.04
CA TRP A 14 2.56 -20.14 -3.71
C TRP A 14 2.59 -18.72 -4.29
N LYS A 15 2.14 -18.54 -5.53
CA LYS A 15 2.05 -17.22 -6.18
C LYS A 15 1.14 -16.26 -5.40
N THR A 16 -0.01 -16.72 -4.90
CA THR A 16 -0.92 -15.88 -4.13
C THR A 16 -0.33 -15.46 -2.79
N VAL A 17 0.37 -16.37 -2.09
CA VAL A 17 1.06 -16.05 -0.84
C VAL A 17 2.11 -14.97 -1.06
N VAL A 18 2.96 -15.12 -2.07
CA VAL A 18 4.02 -14.14 -2.38
C VAL A 18 3.40 -12.79 -2.79
N ALA A 19 2.36 -12.79 -3.61
CA ALA A 19 1.66 -11.58 -4.02
C ALA A 19 1.02 -10.85 -2.81
N ALA A 20 0.38 -11.60 -1.91
CA ALA A 20 -0.21 -11.03 -0.70
C ALA A 20 0.85 -10.44 0.24
N MET A 21 2.01 -11.11 0.39
CA MET A 21 3.13 -10.57 1.16
C MET A 21 3.67 -9.28 0.54
N ALA A 22 3.89 -9.26 -0.78
CA ALA A 22 4.38 -8.07 -1.48
C ALA A 22 3.40 -6.90 -1.35
N ALA A 23 2.09 -7.16 -1.50
CA ALA A 23 1.05 -6.16 -1.30
C ALA A 23 1.03 -5.62 0.14
N GLY A 24 1.10 -6.52 1.14
CA GLY A 24 1.14 -6.12 2.55
C GLY A 24 2.34 -5.23 2.89
N VAL A 25 3.53 -5.58 2.40
CA VAL A 25 4.74 -4.77 2.57
C VAL A 25 4.59 -3.42 1.86
N GLY A 26 4.11 -3.41 0.62
CA GLY A 26 3.91 -2.18 -0.15
C GLY A 26 2.95 -1.20 0.53
N ILE A 27 1.81 -1.70 1.01
CA ILE A 27 0.80 -0.93 1.75
C ILE A 27 1.41 -0.36 3.04
N THR A 28 2.16 -1.18 3.78
CA THR A 28 2.80 -0.76 5.04
C THR A 28 3.82 0.36 4.80
N LEU A 29 4.61 0.26 3.72
CA LEU A 29 5.57 1.30 3.34
C LEU A 29 4.87 2.59 2.93
N ALA A 30 3.84 2.52 2.08
CA ALA A 30 3.06 3.68 1.66
C ALA A 30 2.43 4.40 2.86
N PHE A 31 1.85 3.66 3.79
CA PHE A 31 1.26 4.22 5.00
C PHE A 31 2.31 4.82 5.95
N SER A 32 3.48 4.18 6.07
CA SER A 32 4.59 4.71 6.87
C SER A 32 5.08 6.07 6.35
N VAL A 33 5.14 6.26 5.03
CA VAL A 33 5.46 7.55 4.41
C VAL A 33 4.40 8.60 4.71
N ALA A 34 3.12 8.22 4.65
CA ALA A 34 2.02 9.12 5.02
C ALA A 34 2.14 9.58 6.48
N LEU A 35 2.40 8.64 7.41
CA LEU A 35 2.63 8.93 8.82
C LEU A 35 3.84 9.84 9.04
N LEU A 36 4.94 9.60 8.34
CA LEU A 36 6.14 10.43 8.44
C LEU A 36 5.85 11.87 8.03
N GLY A 37 5.15 12.07 6.91
CA GLY A 37 4.71 13.39 6.47
C GLY A 37 3.77 14.06 7.50
N TRP A 38 2.82 13.31 8.04
CA TRP A 38 1.87 13.81 9.04
C TRP A 38 2.56 14.28 10.31
N VAL A 39 3.35 13.41 10.94
CA VAL A 39 4.06 13.74 12.19
C VAL A 39 4.92 14.98 12.00
N ARG A 40 5.69 15.04 10.91
CA ARG A 40 6.61 16.14 10.67
C ARG A 40 5.91 17.45 10.28
N ALA A 41 4.76 17.38 9.60
CA ALA A 41 3.90 18.52 9.37
C ALA A 41 3.32 19.06 10.69
N THR A 42 2.88 18.18 11.60
CA THR A 42 2.34 18.61 12.89
C THR A 42 3.40 19.24 13.80
N ASP A 43 4.62 18.70 13.82
CA ASP A 43 5.73 19.27 14.58
C ASP A 43 6.11 20.67 14.07
N SER A 44 6.30 20.80 12.75
CA SER A 44 6.67 22.08 12.13
C SER A 44 5.58 23.16 12.28
N THR A 45 4.31 22.76 12.30
CA THR A 45 3.19 23.68 12.56
C THR A 45 3.28 24.31 13.96
N ARG A 46 3.76 23.56 14.97
CA ARG A 46 3.88 24.02 16.35
C ARG A 46 5.04 24.98 16.57
N GLU A 47 6.14 24.79 15.86
CA GLU A 47 7.31 25.66 15.96
C GLU A 47 7.09 26.99 15.23
N ARG A 48 6.75 26.93 13.94
CA ARG A 48 6.38 28.07 13.09
C ARG A 48 5.83 27.54 11.77
N PRO A 49 4.54 27.77 11.45
CA PRO A 49 3.99 27.35 10.18
C PRO A 49 4.75 28.05 9.04
N GLY A 50 5.26 27.25 8.10
CA GLY A 50 6.07 27.76 6.99
C GLY A 50 6.23 26.75 5.86
N LEU A 51 7.17 27.03 4.95
CA LEU A 51 7.43 26.18 3.77
C LEU A 51 7.74 24.72 4.14
N ALA A 52 8.42 24.49 5.27
CA ALA A 52 8.69 23.14 5.75
C ALA A 52 7.40 22.38 6.08
N THR A 53 6.41 23.03 6.71
CA THR A 53 5.11 22.43 7.02
C THR A 53 4.36 22.01 5.76
N ALA A 54 4.35 22.89 4.74
CA ALA A 54 3.70 22.60 3.46
C ALA A 54 4.38 21.42 2.74
N ALA A 55 5.72 21.35 2.77
CA ALA A 55 6.46 20.25 2.18
C ALA A 55 6.13 18.90 2.86
N TRP A 56 6.11 18.84 4.18
CA TRP A 56 5.77 17.61 4.92
C TRP A 56 4.30 17.21 4.76
N ALA A 57 3.39 18.19 4.69
CA ALA A 57 2.00 17.93 4.36
C ALA A 57 1.84 17.33 2.96
N ALA A 58 2.60 17.80 1.97
CA ALA A 58 2.60 17.23 0.63
C ALA A 58 3.08 15.77 0.63
N VAL A 59 4.14 15.44 1.40
CA VAL A 59 4.60 14.05 1.57
C VAL A 59 3.49 13.17 2.17
N CYS A 60 2.77 13.67 3.17
CA CYS A 60 1.62 12.96 3.75
C CYS A 60 0.56 12.65 2.69
N VAL A 61 0.19 13.66 1.89
CA VAL A 61 -0.82 13.51 0.82
C VAL A 61 -0.36 12.52 -0.24
N ILE A 62 0.91 12.56 -0.66
CA ILE A 62 1.46 11.61 -1.63
C ILE A 62 1.39 10.18 -1.10
N GLY A 63 1.75 9.96 0.18
CA GLY A 63 1.64 8.65 0.82
C GLY A 63 0.20 8.12 0.86
N LEU A 64 -0.77 8.99 1.18
CA LEU A 64 -2.20 8.63 1.15
C LEU A 64 -2.72 8.34 -0.25
N LEU A 65 -2.29 9.11 -1.25
CA LEU A 65 -2.64 8.86 -2.65
C LEU A 65 -2.06 7.54 -3.15
N ALA A 66 -0.83 7.20 -2.79
CA ALA A 66 -0.22 5.92 -3.11
C ALA A 66 -1.00 4.76 -2.47
N LEU A 67 -1.42 4.90 -1.21
CA LEU A 67 -2.26 3.92 -0.51
C LEU A 67 -3.61 3.74 -1.22
N ALA A 68 -4.30 4.84 -1.54
CA ALA A 68 -5.57 4.82 -2.23
C ALA A 68 -5.45 4.16 -3.61
N ALA A 69 -4.40 4.50 -4.38
CA ALA A 69 -4.10 3.89 -5.66
C ALA A 69 -3.88 2.38 -5.54
N ALA A 70 -3.12 1.92 -4.53
CA ALA A 70 -2.90 0.50 -4.28
C ALA A 70 -4.21 -0.26 -4.00
N VAL A 71 -5.12 0.33 -3.21
CA VAL A 71 -6.45 -0.25 -2.95
C VAL A 71 -7.29 -0.34 -4.23
N VAL A 72 -7.31 0.73 -5.03
CA VAL A 72 -8.06 0.76 -6.30
C VAL A 72 -7.52 -0.28 -7.27
N VAL A 73 -6.20 -0.41 -7.41
CA VAL A 73 -5.57 -1.44 -8.25
C VAL A 73 -5.95 -2.83 -7.77
N GLY A 74 -5.90 -3.10 -6.46
CA GLY A 74 -6.32 -4.38 -5.89
C GLY A 74 -7.78 -4.70 -6.23
N LEU A 75 -8.66 -3.70 -6.17
CA LEU A 75 -10.08 -3.85 -6.49
C LEU A 75 -10.30 -4.13 -7.98
N ILE A 76 -9.58 -3.44 -8.87
CA ILE A 76 -9.62 -3.70 -10.32
C ILE A 76 -9.18 -5.14 -10.61
N VAL A 77 -8.05 -5.58 -10.06
CA VAL A 77 -7.53 -6.94 -10.26
C VAL A 77 -8.51 -8.01 -9.73
N MET A 78 -9.23 -7.73 -8.64
CA MET A 78 -10.28 -8.64 -8.14
C MET A 78 -11.54 -8.68 -9.02
N THR A 79 -11.82 -7.60 -9.76
CA THR A 79 -13.07 -7.46 -10.53
C THR A 79 -12.89 -7.87 -11.99
N ASP A 80 -11.65 -7.83 -12.50
CA ASP A 80 -11.31 -8.38 -13.81
C ASP A 80 -11.38 -9.91 -13.79
N LYS A 81 -12.03 -10.47 -14.81
CA LYS A 81 -12.31 -11.92 -14.95
C LYS A 81 -11.20 -12.64 -15.69
#